data_AF-A0A830BFK3-F1
#
_entry.id   AF-A0A830BFK3-F1
#
_cell.length_a   1.000
_cell.length_b   1.000
_cell.length_c   1.000
_cell.angle_alpha   90.00
_cell.angle_beta   90.00
_cell.angle_gamma   90.00
#
_symmetry.space_group_name_H-M   'P 1'
#
loop_
_entity.id
_entity.type
_entity.pdbx_description
1 polymer ?
#
loop_
_entity_poly.entity_id
_entity_poly.type
_entity_poly.pdbx_seq_one_letter_code
_entity_poly.pdbx_strand_id
1 'polypeptide(L)'
;VEENICKFEKKGLTPSQIGVILHDSHGIVQVTSVTSSKILRILKAHGLAPEIPEDLYHLIKKVVAIRKHLERNRKDKDSKFRLILCLFGRRFLCS
;
A
#
# COMPACT_ATOMS: atom_id res chain seq x y z
N VAL A 1 21.42 6.10 -0.42
CA VAL A 1 19.96 5.93 -0.64
C VAL A 1 19.47 4.63 -0.04
N GLU A 2 20.14 3.51 -0.31
CA GLU A 2 19.81 2.19 0.26
C GLU A 2 19.79 2.17 1.80
N GLU A 3 20.74 2.85 2.45
CA GLU A 3 20.78 2.94 3.91
C GLU A 3 19.57 3.68 4.51
N ASN A 4 19.07 4.70 3.81
CA ASN A 4 17.87 5.44 4.23
C ASN A 4 16.62 4.57 4.03
N ILE A 5 16.55 3.82 2.92
CA ILE A 5 15.48 2.83 2.69
C ILE A 5 15.45 1.83 3.84
N CYS A 6 16.60 1.26 4.23
CA CYS A 6 16.69 0.33 5.36
C CYS A 6 16.23 0.97 6.69
N LYS A 7 16.57 2.23 6.94
CA LYS A 7 16.11 2.97 8.14
C LYS A 7 14.60 3.20 8.14
N PHE A 8 14.00 3.53 7.00
CA PHE A 8 12.55 3.74 6.90
C PHE A 8 11.75 2.44 6.97
N GLU A 9 12.29 1.35 6.41
CA GLU A 9 11.73 0.00 6.55
C GLU A 9 11.75 -0.48 8.00
N LYS A 10 12.85 -0.25 8.74
CA LYS A 10 12.91 -0.55 10.18
C LYS A 10 11.90 0.25 11.01
N LYS A 11 11.43 1.40 10.51
CA LYS A 11 10.34 2.18 11.12
C LYS A 11 8.95 1.63 10.77
N GLY A 12 8.86 0.58 9.94
CA GLY A 12 7.60 -0.01 9.48
C GLY A 12 6.84 0.84 8.48
N LEU A 13 7.54 1.74 7.78
CA LEU A 13 6.93 2.55 6.73
C LEU A 13 6.73 1.70 5.48
N THR A 14 5.64 1.99 4.77
CA THR A 14 5.34 1.33 3.51
C THR A 14 6.26 1.85 2.39
N PRO A 15 6.75 1.03 1.44
CA PRO A 15 7.51 1.46 0.28
C PRO A 15 6.84 2.60 -0.50
N SER A 16 5.49 2.66 -0.53
CA SER A 16 4.75 3.79 -1.09
C SER A 16 5.05 5.10 -0.35
N GLN A 17 5.02 5.08 0.98
CA GLN A 17 5.38 6.24 1.81
C GLN A 17 6.87 6.57 1.74
N ILE A 18 7.73 5.55 1.68
CA ILE A 18 9.18 5.75 1.54
C ILE A 18 9.49 6.47 0.23
N GLY A 19 8.80 6.12 -0.86
CA GLY A 19 8.90 6.84 -2.13
C GLY A 19 8.54 8.33 -2.00
N VAL A 20 7.46 8.65 -1.29
CA VAL A 20 7.04 10.05 -1.05
C VAL A 20 8.05 10.81 -0.19
N ILE A 21 8.60 10.18 0.86
CA ILE A 21 9.60 10.79 1.73
C ILE A 21 10.93 10.99 1.01
N LEU A 22 11.33 10.04 0.16
CA LEU A 22 12.52 10.19 -0.68
C LEU A 22 12.34 11.29 -1.73
N HIS A 23 11.14 11.46 -2.26
CA HIS A 23 10.82 12.56 -3.16
C HIS A 23 10.90 13.92 -2.44
N ASP A 24 10.24 14.05 -1.29
CA ASP A 24 10.18 15.31 -0.53
C ASP A 24 11.53 15.67 0.10
N SER A 25 12.20 14.72 0.77
CA SER A 25 13.44 15.00 1.50
C SER A 25 14.71 14.90 0.65
N HIS A 26 14.73 14.07 -0.40
CA HIS A 26 15.92 13.85 -1.23
C HIS A 26 15.76 14.31 -2.69
N GLY A 27 14.59 14.79 -3.10
CA GLY A 27 14.33 15.23 -4.47
C GLY A 27 14.31 14.10 -5.50
N ILE A 28 14.22 12.83 -5.07
CA ILE A 28 14.30 11.67 -5.96
C ILE A 28 12.91 11.36 -6.50
N VAL A 29 12.66 11.69 -7.77
CA VAL A 29 11.38 11.41 -8.47
C VAL A 29 11.19 9.92 -8.74
N GLN A 30 12.26 9.20 -9.07
CA GLN A 30 12.20 7.78 -9.38
C GLN A 30 13.33 7.01 -8.69
N VAL A 31 12.96 6.18 -7.71
CA VAL A 31 13.88 5.27 -7.01
C VAL A 31 14.57 4.28 -7.94
N THR A 32 13.95 3.94 -9.07
CA THR A 32 14.51 3.09 -10.13
C THR A 32 15.67 3.75 -10.87
N SER A 33 15.66 5.07 -11.01
CA SER A 33 16.74 5.80 -11.70
C SER A 33 17.99 5.90 -10.84
N VAL A 34 17.82 5.90 -9.51
CA VAL A 34 18.94 6.07 -8.56
C VAL A 34 19.52 4.74 -8.10
N THR A 35 18.68 3.72 -7.95
CA THR A 35 19.10 2.42 -7.37
C THR A 35 19.08 1.27 -8.38
N SER A 36 18.79 1.57 -9.67
CA SER A 36 18.65 0.61 -10.80
C SER A 36 17.67 -0.57 -10.59
N SER A 37 17.06 -0.65 -9.41
CA SER A 37 16.18 -1.72 -8.95
C SER A 37 14.95 -1.13 -8.29
N LYS A 38 13.82 -1.82 -8.40
CA LYS A 38 12.60 -1.44 -7.68
C LYS A 38 12.80 -1.57 -6.17
N ILE A 39 12.16 -0.71 -5.38
CA ILE A 39 12.23 -0.72 -3.92
C ILE A 39 11.93 -2.12 -3.33
N LEU A 40 10.91 -2.80 -3.89
CA LEU A 40 10.54 -4.17 -3.51
C LEU A 40 11.68 -5.19 -3.67
N ARG A 41 12.59 -4.98 -4.64
CA ARG A 41 13.73 -5.88 -4.88
C ARG A 41 14.85 -5.65 -3.87
N ILE A 42 15.06 -4.40 -3.44
CA ILE A 42 16.00 -4.02 -2.39
C ILE A 42 15.51 -4.57 -1.04
N LEU A 43 14.23 -4.37 -0.74
CA LEU A 43 13.53 -4.96 0.40
C LEU A 43 13.67 -6.49 0.47
N LYS A 44 13.51 -7.17 -0.67
CA LYS A 44 13.67 -8.62 -0.79
C LYS A 44 15.11 -9.07 -0.57
N ALA A 45 16.08 -8.31 -1.08
CA ALA A 45 17.51 -8.57 -0.84
C ALA A 45 17.89 -8.43 0.64
N HIS A 46 17.22 -7.52 1.37
CA HIS A 46 17.41 -7.33 2.81
C HIS A 46 16.58 -8.29 3.69
N GLY A 47 15.78 -9.19 3.11
CA GLY A 47 14.98 -10.17 3.86
C GLY A 47 13.77 -9.57 4.62
N LEU A 48 13.41 -8.33 4.31
CA LEU A 48 12.28 -7.59 4.93
C LEU A 48 11.03 -7.61 4.04
N ALA A 49 11.01 -8.45 3.01
CA ALA A 49 9.90 -8.48 2.07
C ALA A 49 8.62 -9.00 2.75
N PRO A 50 7.52 -8.23 2.74
CA PRO A 50 6.23 -8.74 3.18
C PRO A 50 5.78 -9.85 2.22
N GLU A 51 5.42 -11.00 2.79
CA GLU A 51 4.88 -12.18 2.11
C GLU A 51 3.54 -11.91 1.40
N ILE A 52 2.80 -10.89 1.86
CA ILE A 52 1.58 -10.40 1.23
C ILE A 52 1.87 -9.02 0.62
N PRO A 53 1.54 -8.79 -0.67
CA PRO A 53 1.72 -7.49 -1.29
C PRO A 53 0.85 -6.44 -0.60
N GLU A 54 1.44 -5.28 -0.36
CA GLU A 54 0.80 -4.15 0.33
C GLU A 54 -0.55 -3.73 -0.23
N ASP A 55 -0.75 -3.80 -1.55
CA ASP A 55 -2.00 -3.42 -2.20
C ASP A 55 -3.17 -4.27 -1.67
N LEU A 56 -2.96 -5.58 -1.54
CA LEU A 56 -3.96 -6.49 -0.98
C LEU A 56 -4.19 -6.20 0.51
N TYR A 57 -3.12 -5.99 1.27
CA TYR A 57 -3.23 -5.70 2.70
C TYR A 57 -4.04 -4.43 2.96
N HIS A 58 -3.81 -3.36 2.20
CA HIS A 58 -4.58 -2.12 2.30
C HIS A 58 -6.05 -2.32 1.92
N LEU A 59 -6.32 -3.11 0.88
CA LEU A 59 -7.69 -3.41 0.45
C LEU A 59 -8.45 -4.17 1.54
N ILE A 60 -7.84 -5.20 2.13
CA ILE A 60 -8.42 -5.99 3.23
C ILE A 60 -8.65 -5.09 4.45
N LYS A 61 -7.65 -4.31 4.86
CA LYS A 61 -7.77 -3.40 6.01
C LYS A 61 -8.90 -2.39 5.82
N LYS A 62 -9.05 -1.83 4.62
CA LYS A 62 -10.13 -0.89 4.27
C LYS A 62 -11.50 -1.57 4.34
N VAL A 63 -11.61 -2.78 3.78
CA VAL A 63 -12.85 -3.57 3.82
C VAL A 63 -13.24 -3.91 5.26
N VAL A 64 -12.28 -4.31 6.11
CA VAL A 64 -12.54 -4.60 7.53
C VAL A 64 -12.95 -3.35 8.30
N ALA A 65 -12.31 -2.21 8.06
CA ALA A 65 -12.69 -0.94 8.68
C ALA A 65 -14.12 -0.52 8.32
N ILE A 66 -14.50 -0.63 7.03
CA ILE A 66 -15.85 -0.33 6.57
C ILE A 66 -16.86 -1.32 7.17
N ARG A 67 -16.54 -2.62 7.24
CA ARG A 67 -17.41 -3.61 7.90
C ARG A 67 -17.68 -3.24 9.36
N LYS A 68 -16.63 -2.93 10.13
CA LYS A 68 -16.76 -2.53 11.54
C LYS A 68 -17.55 -1.22 11.71
N HIS A 69 -17.41 -0.29 10.76
CA HIS A 69 -18.18 0.95 10.76
C HIS A 69 -19.67 0.69 10.47
N LEU A 70 -19.99 -0.18 9.51
CA LEU A 70 -21.36 -0.57 9.15
C LEU A 70 -22.07 -1.35 10.26
N GLU A 71 -21.35 -2.11 11.08
CA GLU A 71 -21.91 -2.78 12.26
C GLU A 71 -22.48 -1.78 13.28
N ARG A 72 -21.87 -0.60 13.41
CA ARG A 72 -22.33 0.48 14.29
C ARG A 72 -23.35 1.40 13.63
N ASN A 73 -23.19 1.67 12.32
CA ASN A 73 -24.07 2.53 11.54
C ASN A 73 -24.94 1.72 10.57
N ARG A 74 -25.95 1.02 11.10
CA ARG A 74 -26.84 0.11 10.35
C ARG A 74 -27.67 0.76 9.23
N LYS A 75 -27.75 2.09 9.17
CA LYS A 75 -28.54 2.85 8.17
C LYS A 75 -27.74 3.33 6.96
N ASP A 76 -26.41 3.19 6.97
CA ASP A 76 -25.56 3.77 5.92
C ASP A 76 -25.53 2.89 4.66
N LYS A 77 -26.50 3.13 3.77
CA LYS A 77 -26.61 2.41 2.48
C LYS A 77 -25.52 2.82 1.49
N ASP A 78 -25.05 4.07 1.53
CA ASP A 78 -24.00 4.59 0.62
C ASP A 78 -22.66 3.87 0.84
N SER A 79 -22.24 3.74 2.11
CA SER A 79 -21.01 3.05 2.47
C SER A 79 -21.02 1.56 2.08
N LYS A 80 -22.19 0.90 2.15
CA LYS A 80 -22.37 -0.49 1.70
C LYS A 80 -22.26 -0.61 0.17
N PHE A 81 -22.84 0.34 -0.56
CA PHE A 81 -22.79 0.37 -2.03
C PHE A 81 -21.37 0.61 -2.55
N ARG A 82 -20.64 1.55 -1.91
CA ARG A 82 -19.25 1.86 -2.24
C ARG A 82 -18.30 0.69 -1.94
N LEU A 83 -18.56 -0.06 -0.88
CA LEU A 83 -17.83 -1.29 -0.56
C LEU A 83 -18.04 -2.39 -1.62
N ILE A 84 -19.29 -2.61 -2.02
CA ILE A 84 -19.67 -3.59 -3.05
C ILE A 84 -19.02 -3.20 -4.39
N LEU A 85 -19.05 -1.92 -4.76
CA LEU A 85 -18.40 -1.44 -5.99
C LEU A 85 -16.88 -1.67 -5.98
N CYS A 86 -16.22 -1.47 -4.84
CA CYS A 86 -14.77 -1.70 -4.71
C CYS A 86 -14.42 -3.20 -4.82
N LEU A 87 -15.24 -4.08 -4.26
CA LEU A 87 -15.04 -5.53 -4.31
C LEU A 87 -15.41 -6.14 -5.68
N PHE A 88 -16.49 -5.68 -6.31
CA PHE A 88 -16.99 -6.22 -7.57
C PHE A 88 -16.41 -5.52 -8.82
N GLY A 89 -15.97 -4.27 -8.72
CA GLY A 89 -15.45 -3.50 -9.86
C GLY A 89 -14.23 -4.13 -10.53
N ARG A 90 -13.39 -4.86 -9.78
CA ARG A 90 -12.26 -5.61 -10.36
C ARG A 90 -12.68 -6.84 -11.16
N ARG A 91 -13.89 -7.38 -10.97
CA ARG A 91 -14.37 -8.55 -11.72
C ARG A 91 -14.92 -8.22 -13.10
N PHE A 92 -15.27 -6.95 -13.35
CA PHE A 92 -15.82 -6.49 -14.63
C PHE A 92 -14.75 -6.12 -15.67
N LEU A 93 -13.49 -5.88 -15.25
CA LEU A 93 -12.41 -5.48 -16.16
C LEU A 93 -11.65 -6.68 -16.78
N CYS A 94 -12.07 -7.91 -16.50
CA CYS A 94 -11.39 -9.13 -16.94
C CYS A 94 -12.24 -9.96 -17.93
N SER A 95 -13.24 -9.36 -18.58
CA SER A 95 -14.06 -9.97 -19.63
C SER A 95 -14.01 -9.19 -20.93
#